data_AF-A0AAW1RU92-F1
#
_entry.id   AF-A0AAW1RU92-F1
#
_cell.length_a   1.000
_cell.length_b   1.000
_cell.length_c   1.000
_cell.angle_alpha   90.00
_cell.angle_beta   90.00
_cell.angle_gamma   90.00
#
_symmetry.space_group_name_H-M   'P 1'
#
loop_
_entity.id
_entity.type
_entity.pdbx_description
1 polymer ?
#
loop_
_entity_poly.entity_id
_entity_poly.type
_entity_poly.pdbx_seq_one_letter_code
_entity_poly.pdbx_strand_id
1 'polypeptide(L)'
;MAALSADVGEAVLKVVMADGTFDDLRQQLVAQLKKDAALLEYAEDAVAESCALRSVGASTSKKEVFDSVRRELEEELLRRALQTTWDVLTPSEQPISAQIDQKVHEALCTVHQQREQARQERARRRGAAAPPDAAVGFKGR
;
A
#
# COMPACT_ATOMS: atom_id res chain seq x y z
N MET A 1 -5.30 -13.43 20.92
CA MET A 1 -4.05 -12.78 20.44
C MET A 1 -4.19 -12.04 19.09
N ALA A 2 -5.32 -12.11 18.38
CA ALA A 2 -5.47 -11.48 17.05
C ALA A 2 -5.81 -9.98 17.03
N ALA A 3 -6.23 -9.38 18.15
CA ALA A 3 -6.69 -7.98 18.17
C ALA A 3 -5.56 -6.94 18.30
N LEU A 4 -4.34 -7.34 18.69
CA LEU A 4 -3.21 -6.42 18.88
C LEU A 4 -2.40 -6.16 17.58
N SER A 5 -2.50 -7.04 16.57
CA SER A 5 -1.75 -6.91 15.32
C SER A 5 -2.40 -5.98 14.30
N ALA A 6 -3.74 -5.95 14.24
CA ALA A 6 -4.48 -5.10 13.31
C ALA A 6 -4.21 -3.60 13.54
N ASP A 7 -4.11 -3.17 14.80
CA ASP A 7 -3.84 -1.77 15.17
C ASP A 7 -2.41 -1.32 14.84
N VAL A 8 -1.44 -2.25 14.87
CA VAL A 8 -0.04 -1.93 14.48
C VAL A 8 0.07 -1.79 12.96
N GLY A 9 -0.52 -2.71 12.20
CA GLY A 9 -0.50 -2.66 10.74
C GLY A 9 -1.14 -1.39 10.18
N GLU A 10 -2.28 -0.99 10.73
CA GLU A 10 -2.95 0.25 10.34
C GLU A 10 -2.11 1.50 10.70
N ALA A 11 -1.48 1.52 11.88
CA ALA A 11 -0.60 2.60 12.27
C ALA A 11 0.64 2.71 11.36
N VAL A 12 1.23 1.59 10.97
CA VAL A 12 2.36 1.55 10.02
C VAL A 12 1.92 2.06 8.65
N LEU A 13 0.79 1.58 8.13
CA LEU A 13 0.24 2.07 6.86
C LEU A 13 0.00 3.58 6.88
N LYS A 14 -0.54 4.13 7.98
CA LYS A 14 -0.73 5.58 8.13
C LYS A 14 0.58 6.35 8.03
N VAL A 15 1.67 5.84 8.60
CA VAL A 15 3.00 6.48 8.49
C VAL A 15 3.50 6.43 7.04
N VAL A 16 3.49 5.25 6.41
CA VAL A 16 3.94 5.04 5.02
C VAL A 16 3.10 5.82 3.99
N MET A 17 1.83 6.07 4.28
CA MET A 17 0.98 6.92 3.45
C MET A 17 1.26 8.41 3.70
N ALA A 18 1.47 8.81 4.95
CA ALA A 18 1.68 10.21 5.30
C ALA A 18 3.03 10.77 4.81
N ASP A 19 4.06 9.93 4.70
CA ASP A 19 5.38 10.33 4.21
C ASP A 19 5.53 10.26 2.68
N GLY A 20 4.48 9.83 1.97
CA GLY A 20 4.46 9.72 0.50
C GLY A 20 5.07 8.43 -0.06
N THR A 21 5.67 7.58 0.77
CA THR A 21 6.31 6.34 0.33
C THR A 21 5.36 5.43 -0.43
N PHE A 22 4.10 5.32 0.01
CA PHE A 22 3.09 4.51 -0.67
C PHE A 22 2.90 4.92 -2.14
N ASP A 23 2.80 6.22 -2.39
CA ASP A 23 2.61 6.74 -3.74
C ASP A 23 3.86 6.59 -4.60
N ASP A 24 5.06 6.77 -4.02
CA ASP A 24 6.32 6.56 -4.72
C ASP A 24 6.48 5.10 -5.16
N LEU A 25 6.20 4.14 -4.26
CA LEU A 25 6.22 2.72 -4.58
C LEU A 25 5.20 2.38 -5.67
N ARG A 26 3.98 2.94 -5.60
CA ARG A 26 2.94 2.76 -6.62
C ARG A 26 3.40 3.29 -7.98
N GLN A 27 4.03 4.46 -8.02
CA GLN A 27 4.55 5.05 -9.26
C GLN A 27 5.68 4.20 -9.86
N GLN A 28 6.61 3.72 -9.02
CA GLN A 28 7.70 2.85 -9.45
C GLN A 28 7.16 1.54 -10.03
N LEU A 29 6.19 0.90 -9.35
CA LEU A 29 5.54 -0.32 -9.83
C LEU A 29 4.88 -0.10 -11.19
N VAL A 30 4.08 0.97 -11.35
CA VAL A 30 3.45 1.30 -12.64
C VAL A 30 4.51 1.54 -13.73
N ALA A 31 5.62 2.19 -13.40
CA ALA A 31 6.71 2.42 -14.34
C ALA A 31 7.42 1.12 -14.76
N GLN A 32 7.52 0.13 -13.87
CA GLN A 32 8.05 -1.20 -14.19
C GLN A 32 7.09 -1.98 -15.07
N LEU A 33 5.79 -2.05 -14.72
CA LEU A 33 4.79 -2.75 -15.52
C LEU A 33 4.69 -2.22 -16.96
N LYS A 34 4.82 -0.91 -17.14
CA LYS A 34 4.87 -0.29 -18.48
C LYS A 34 6.06 -0.69 -19.33
N LYS A 35 7.11 -1.24 -18.71
CA LYS A 35 8.34 -1.70 -19.38
C LYS A 35 8.46 -3.22 -19.38
N ASP A 36 7.48 -3.94 -18.82
CA ASP A 36 7.48 -5.39 -18.76
C ASP A 36 7.21 -5.95 -20.16
N ALA A 37 8.24 -6.53 -20.77
CA ALA A 37 8.16 -7.01 -22.15
C ALA A 37 7.12 -8.10 -22.33
N ALA A 38 6.99 -9.02 -21.36
CA ALA A 38 6.04 -10.11 -21.43
C ALA A 38 4.58 -9.63 -21.34
N LEU A 39 4.30 -8.60 -20.54
CA LEU A 39 2.98 -7.97 -20.46
C LEU A 39 2.65 -7.17 -21.73
N LEU A 40 3.64 -6.49 -22.31
CA LEU A 40 3.47 -5.76 -23.58
C LEU A 40 3.21 -6.73 -24.74
N GLU A 41 4.02 -7.78 -24.88
CA GLU A 41 3.85 -8.83 -25.90
C GLU A 41 2.48 -9.49 -25.77
N TYR A 42 2.08 -9.86 -24.54
CA TYR A 42 0.74 -10.40 -24.30
C TYR A 42 -0.38 -9.45 -24.72
N ALA A 43 -0.23 -8.15 -24.47
CA ALA A 43 -1.23 -7.17 -24.88
C ALA A 43 -1.28 -6.99 -26.40
N GLU A 44 -0.14 -7.04 -27.09
CA GLU A 44 -0.06 -7.00 -28.55
C GLU A 44 -0.73 -8.24 -29.16
N ASP A 45 -0.45 -9.43 -28.64
CA ASP A 45 -1.05 -10.69 -29.09
C ASP A 45 -2.57 -10.68 -28.86
N ALA A 46 -3.05 -10.26 -27.68
CA ALA A 46 -4.47 -10.17 -27.37
C ALA A 46 -5.21 -9.21 -28.33
N VAL A 47 -4.57 -8.11 -28.71
CA VAL A 47 -5.12 -7.18 -29.71
C VAL A 47 -5.10 -7.81 -31.11
N ALA A 48 -4.00 -8.47 -31.50
CA ALA A 48 -3.91 -9.15 -32.79
C ALA A 48 -4.98 -10.25 -32.95
N GLU A 49 -5.33 -10.90 -31.86
CA GLU A 49 -6.36 -11.93 -31.79
C GLU A 49 -7.77 -11.40 -31.48
N SER A 50 -7.99 -10.08 -31.44
CA SER A 50 -9.30 -9.50 -31.10
C SER A 50 -10.39 -9.87 -32.12
N CYS A 51 -11.49 -10.40 -31.61
CA CYS A 51 -12.71 -10.65 -32.40
C CYS A 51 -13.43 -9.34 -32.72
N ALA A 52 -13.39 -8.35 -31.84
CA ALA A 52 -13.94 -7.02 -32.10
C ALA A 52 -13.25 -6.35 -33.29
N LEU A 53 -11.92 -6.47 -33.43
CA LEU A 53 -11.19 -5.96 -34.59
C LEU A 53 -11.52 -6.74 -35.88
N ARG A 54 -11.69 -8.05 -35.79
CA ARG A 54 -12.04 -8.89 -36.95
C ARG A 54 -13.47 -8.67 -37.47
N SER A 55 -14.35 -8.10 -36.65
CA SER A 55 -15.77 -7.85 -36.98
C SER A 55 -16.07 -6.40 -37.36
N VAL A 56 -15.06 -5.53 -37.50
CA VAL A 56 -15.22 -4.12 -37.85
C VAL A 56 -15.80 -3.97 -39.27
N GLY A 57 -16.95 -3.30 -39.36
CA GLY A 57 -17.60 -2.96 -40.64
C GLY A 57 -17.25 -1.54 -41.11
N ALA A 58 -17.52 -1.25 -42.38
CA ALA A 58 -17.23 0.05 -43.00
C ALA A 58 -17.97 1.25 -42.36
N SER A 59 -19.05 1.00 -41.61
CA SER A 59 -19.85 2.03 -40.93
C SER A 59 -19.51 2.21 -39.45
N THR A 60 -18.64 1.37 -38.88
CA THR A 60 -18.31 1.42 -37.45
C THR A 60 -17.40 2.60 -37.15
N SER A 61 -17.79 3.43 -36.17
CA SER A 61 -16.96 4.58 -35.78
C SER A 61 -15.72 4.14 -35.01
N LYS A 62 -14.63 4.91 -35.09
CA LYS A 62 -13.39 4.64 -34.33
C LYS A 62 -13.66 4.43 -32.84
N LYS A 63 -14.54 5.25 -32.26
CA LYS A 63 -14.90 5.15 -30.84
C LYS A 63 -15.56 3.80 -30.53
N GLU A 64 -16.51 3.36 -31.35
CA GLU A 64 -17.18 2.07 -31.15
C GLU A 64 -16.21 0.89 -31.29
N VAL A 65 -15.22 0.97 -32.19
CA VAL A 65 -14.16 -0.03 -32.30
C VAL A 65 -13.33 -0.07 -31.01
N PHE A 66 -12.83 1.07 -30.53
CA PHE A 66 -12.06 1.14 -29.29
C PHE A 66 -12.87 0.65 -28.08
N ASP A 67 -14.13 1.06 -27.97
CA ASP A 67 -14.99 0.66 -26.85
C ASP A 67 -15.34 -0.83 -26.90
N SER A 68 -15.38 -1.45 -28.10
CA SER A 68 -15.62 -2.88 -28.27
C SER A 68 -14.38 -3.71 -27.94
N VAL A 69 -13.21 -3.29 -28.46
CA VAL A 69 -11.92 -3.92 -28.15
C VAL A 69 -11.61 -3.81 -26.65
N ARG A 70 -11.84 -2.64 -26.05
CA ARG A 70 -11.68 -2.46 -24.61
C ARG A 70 -12.60 -3.40 -23.83
N ARG A 71 -13.89 -3.47 -24.17
CA ARG A 71 -14.82 -4.38 -23.47
C ARG A 71 -14.43 -5.84 -23.59
N GLU A 72 -13.86 -6.24 -24.73
CA GLU A 72 -13.38 -7.60 -24.96
C GLU A 72 -12.14 -7.90 -24.10
N LEU A 73 -11.15 -7.02 -24.10
CA LEU A 73 -9.80 -7.32 -23.58
C LEU A 73 -9.52 -6.79 -22.17
N GLU A 74 -10.29 -5.81 -21.65
CA GLU A 74 -9.99 -5.12 -20.40
C GLU A 74 -9.86 -6.07 -19.22
N GLU A 75 -10.80 -7.00 -19.03
CA GLU A 75 -10.75 -7.93 -17.90
C GLU A 75 -9.54 -8.86 -17.97
N GLU A 76 -9.22 -9.37 -19.15
CA GLU A 76 -8.10 -10.28 -19.37
C GLU A 76 -6.74 -9.59 -19.15
N LEU A 77 -6.56 -8.42 -19.75
CA LEU A 77 -5.33 -7.63 -19.59
C LEU A 77 -5.16 -7.16 -18.15
N LEU A 78 -6.24 -6.76 -17.47
CA LEU A 78 -6.20 -6.41 -16.05
C LEU A 78 -5.80 -7.62 -15.21
N ARG A 79 -6.34 -8.82 -15.48
CA ARG A 79 -5.96 -10.04 -14.76
C ARG A 79 -4.48 -10.35 -14.94
N ARG A 80 -3.95 -10.24 -16.17
CA ARG A 80 -2.53 -10.45 -16.45
C ARG A 80 -1.66 -9.41 -15.74
N ALA A 81 -2.02 -8.14 -15.83
CA ALA A 81 -1.30 -7.06 -15.14
C ALA A 81 -1.32 -7.21 -13.62
N LEU A 82 -2.43 -7.67 -13.03
CA LEU A 82 -2.53 -7.98 -11.60
C LEU A 82 -1.61 -9.13 -11.20
N GLN A 83 -1.52 -10.18 -12.02
CA GLN A 83 -0.58 -11.27 -11.77
C GLN A 83 0.87 -10.77 -11.81
N THR A 84 1.27 -10.05 -12.86
CA THR A 84 2.62 -9.47 -12.97
C THR A 84 2.91 -8.52 -11.80
N THR A 85 1.92 -7.73 -11.38
CA THR A 85 2.03 -6.87 -10.20
C THR A 85 2.33 -7.70 -8.95
N TRP A 86 1.60 -8.78 -8.74
CA TRP A 86 1.83 -9.67 -7.60
C TRP A 86 3.23 -10.27 -7.65
N ASP A 87 3.70 -10.71 -8.81
CA ASP A 87 5.03 -11.29 -8.98
C ASP A 87 6.15 -10.28 -8.66
N VAL A 88 5.96 -9.00 -8.99
CA VAL A 88 6.89 -7.90 -8.63
C VAL A 88 6.87 -7.58 -7.13
N LEU A 89 5.69 -7.63 -6.51
CA LEU A 89 5.51 -7.31 -5.08
C LEU A 89 5.90 -8.48 -4.16
N THR A 90 5.81 -9.71 -4.64
CA THR A 90 6.12 -10.91 -3.84
C THR A 90 7.62 -10.93 -3.55
N PRO A 91 8.05 -11.29 -2.32
CA PRO A 91 9.46 -11.35 -1.96
C PRO A 91 10.23 -12.30 -2.87
N SER A 92 10.87 -11.71 -3.86
CA SER A 92 11.85 -12.27 -4.77
C SER A 92 12.96 -11.23 -4.89
N GLU A 93 14.08 -11.55 -5.55
CA GLU A 93 15.28 -10.70 -5.69
C GLU A 93 15.06 -9.34 -6.40
N GLN A 94 13.81 -8.92 -6.58
CA GLN A 94 13.46 -7.63 -7.16
C GLN A 94 13.73 -6.46 -6.19
N PRO A 95 14.14 -5.31 -6.71
CA PRO A 95 14.47 -4.15 -5.88
C PRO A 95 13.26 -3.51 -5.19
N ILE A 96 12.04 -3.67 -5.72
CA ILE A 96 10.82 -3.09 -5.13
C ILE A 96 10.40 -3.82 -3.85
N SER A 97 10.45 -5.15 -3.83
CA SER A 97 10.09 -5.95 -2.64
C SER A 97 10.99 -5.61 -1.45
N ALA A 98 12.30 -5.52 -1.68
CA ALA A 98 13.26 -5.11 -0.66
C ALA A 98 13.02 -3.68 -0.14
N GLN A 99 12.65 -2.74 -1.02
CA GLN A 99 12.28 -1.39 -0.61
C GLN A 99 11.01 -1.36 0.24
N ILE A 100 10.00 -2.17 -0.10
CA ILE A 100 8.78 -2.32 0.71
C ILE A 100 9.14 -2.81 2.11
N ASP A 101 9.94 -3.87 2.22
CA ASP A 101 10.37 -4.43 3.50
C ASP A 101 11.12 -3.38 4.35
N GLN A 102 12.06 -2.66 3.74
CA GLN A 102 12.80 -1.60 4.41
C GLN A 102 11.86 -0.50 4.92
N LYS A 103 10.95 0.00 4.08
CA LYS A 103 10.06 1.11 4.43
C LYS A 103 9.03 0.73 5.49
N VAL A 104 8.48 -0.47 5.39
CA VAL A 104 7.59 -1.02 6.43
C VAL A 104 8.35 -1.17 7.75
N HIS A 105 9.61 -1.61 7.72
CA HIS A 105 10.43 -1.70 8.93
C HIS A 105 10.72 -0.33 9.57
N GLU A 106 11.09 0.67 8.77
CA GLU A 106 11.30 2.05 9.24
C GLU A 106 10.04 2.63 9.89
N ALA A 107 8.88 2.43 9.26
CA ALA A 107 7.60 2.87 9.78
C ALA A 107 7.20 2.10 11.06
N LEU A 108 7.48 0.80 11.13
CA LEU A 108 7.25 -0.01 12.32
C LEU A 108 8.08 0.50 13.51
N CYS A 109 9.36 0.78 13.31
CA CYS A 109 10.23 1.39 14.31
C CYS A 109 9.67 2.74 14.80
N THR A 110 9.20 3.58 13.88
CA THR A 110 8.60 4.87 14.19
C THR A 110 7.33 4.72 15.06
N VAL A 111 6.42 3.82 14.69
CA VAL A 111 5.20 3.54 15.44
C VAL A 111 5.54 3.03 16.85
N HIS A 112 6.52 2.14 16.98
CA HIS A 112 6.97 1.67 18.28
C HIS A 112 7.53 2.80 19.14
N GLN A 113 8.38 3.66 18.58
CA GLN A 113 8.95 4.80 19.29
C GLN A 113 7.87 5.78 19.78
N GLN A 114 6.88 6.10 18.95
CA GLN A 114 5.76 6.97 19.30
C GLN A 114 4.92 6.39 20.45
N ARG A 115 4.67 5.07 20.42
CA ARG A 115 3.93 4.38 21.49
C ARG A 115 4.66 4.44 22.83
N GLU A 116 5.97 4.25 22.83
CA GLU A 116 6.78 4.34 24.05
C GLU A 116 6.82 5.77 24.61
N GLN A 117 6.99 6.78 23.75
CA GLN A 117 6.93 8.19 24.16
C GLN A 117 5.56 8.55 24.76
N ALA A 118 4.47 8.12 24.12
CA ALA A 118 3.11 8.34 24.64
C ALA A 118 2.89 7.65 26.01
N ARG A 119 3.46 6.46 26.22
CA ARG A 119 3.41 5.77 27.53
C ARG A 119 4.18 6.55 28.60
N GLN A 120 5.39 7.01 28.29
CA GLN A 120 6.20 7.81 29.20
C GLN A 120 5.52 9.14 29.56
N GLU A 121 4.91 9.82 28.59
CA GLU A 121 4.19 11.06 28.84
C GLU A 121 2.94 10.84 29.70
N ARG A 122 2.18 9.78 29.44
CA ARG A 122 1.03 9.40 30.28
C ARG A 122 1.45 9.08 31.72
N ALA A 123 2.57 8.39 31.90
CA ALA A 123 3.12 8.09 33.22
C ALA A 123 3.55 9.37 33.95
N ARG A 124 4.22 10.31 33.25
CA ARG A 124 4.60 11.63 33.81
C ARG A 124 3.38 12.43 34.23
N ARG A 125 2.34 12.52 33.40
CA ARG A 125 1.09 13.23 33.71
C ARG A 125 0.35 12.63 34.90
N ARG A 126 0.35 11.30 35.05
CA ARG A 126 -0.23 10.61 36.21
C ARG A 126 0.59 10.80 37.49
N GLY A 127 1.91 10.78 37.40
CA GLY A 127 2.81 11.07 38.52
C GLY A 127 2.74 12.53 39.01
N ALA A 128 2.51 13.48 38.09
CA ALA A 128 2.32 14.89 38.41
C ALA A 128 0.95 15.23 39.02
N ALA A 129 -0.02 14.31 39.00
CA ALA A 129 -1.37 14.51 39.52
C ALA A 129 -1.58 13.97 40.96
N ALA A 130 -0.52 13.54 41.65
CA ALA A 130 -0.61 13.19 43.07
C ALA A 130 -0.81 14.47 43.92
N PRO A 131 -1.87 14.58 44.75
CA PRO A 131 -2.11 15.79 45.53
C PRO A 131 -1.04 15.97 46.62
N PRO A 132 -0.59 17.22 46.89
CA PRO A 132 0.23 17.53 48.04
C PRO A 132 -0.65 17.56 49.29
N ASP A 133 -1.09 16.41 49.78
CA ASP A 133 -1.77 16.35 51.07
C ASP A 133 -1.48 15.04 51.81
N ALA A 134 -0.29 14.99 52.41
CA ALA A 134 0.06 14.07 53.48
C ALA A 134 1.03 14.77 54.44
N ALA A 135 0.69 15.98 54.87
CA ALA A 135 1.28 16.62 56.05
C ALA A 135 0.17 16.84 57.09
N VAL A 136 -0.49 15.75 57.49
CA VAL A 136 -1.36 15.78 58.68
C VAL A 136 -0.45 15.94 59.89
N GLY A 137 -0.49 17.14 60.47
CA GLY A 137 0.25 17.49 61.66
C GLY A 137 -0.08 16.57 62.83
N PHE A 138 0.94 15.88 63.32
CA PHE A 138 0.91 15.24 64.63
C PHE A 138 1.23 16.31 65.69
N LYS A 139 0.21 17.05 66.14
CA LYS A 139 0.30 17.86 67.36
C LYS A 139 -0.08 16.97 68.54
N GLY A 140 0.89 16.73 69.40
CA GLY A 140 0.76 15.91 70.59
C GLY A 140 -0.28 16.42 71.58
N ARG A 141 -0.71 15.48 72.42
CA ARG A 141 -1.18 15.74 73.77
C ARG A 141 -0.89 14.52 74.63
#